data_AF-A0AAU6CGZ0-F1
#
_entry.id   AF-A0AAU6CGZ0-F1
#
_cell.length_a   1.000
_cell.length_b   1.000
_cell.length_c   1.000
_cell.angle_alpha   90.00
_cell.angle_beta   90.00
_cell.angle_gamma   90.00
#
_symmetry.space_group_name_H-M   'P 1'
#
loop_
_entity.id
_entity.type
_entity.pdbx_description
1 polymer ?
#
loop_
_entity_poly.entity_id
_entity_poly.type
_entity_poly.pdbx_seq_one_letter_code
_entity_poly.pdbx_strand_id
1 'polypeptide(L)'
;MSQPDMFPEGASREGPERRALHHQHEDLRPLPFPLGDWGEPAERLEELYRWAESGALRTADRYLRDRVWKRRGARGLRCGAALFAAVGAALPLVELSTGGSTAVWGYPALLLATACVAVDRALGLTAGWMRDVGTAQGVERRLEQLRFDWASESVREVLGPTEGTAAEAAERCLAILRRFCNDVSDLVRMETADWMLDHGSRTAAAPLRTQSAAWSPTRPELPPPPRLPHPGTRPNMPRQRPPESPRQG
;
A
#
# COMPACT_ATOMS: atom_id res chain seq x y z
N MET A 1 -69.86 -12.84 10.47
CA MET A 1 -68.79 -12.73 9.46
C MET A 1 -67.90 -11.58 9.89
N SER A 2 -66.73 -11.88 10.44
CA SER A 2 -65.72 -10.88 10.81
C SER A 2 -64.41 -11.33 10.16
N GLN A 3 -63.92 -10.54 9.22
CA GLN A 3 -62.66 -10.74 8.52
C GLN A 3 -61.60 -9.91 9.26
N PRO A 4 -60.45 -10.48 9.68
CA PRO A 4 -59.37 -9.67 10.22
C PRO A 4 -58.52 -9.14 9.07
N ASP A 5 -58.24 -7.84 9.11
CA ASP A 5 -57.32 -7.16 8.21
C ASP A 5 -55.90 -7.73 8.34
N MET A 6 -55.39 -8.27 7.23
CA MET A 6 -53.99 -8.67 7.11
C MET A 6 -53.18 -7.43 6.69
N PHE A 7 -52.49 -6.82 7.65
CA PHE A 7 -51.46 -5.83 7.32
C PHE A 7 -50.27 -6.54 6.66
N PRO A 8 -49.72 -6.03 5.54
CA PRO A 8 -48.56 -6.65 4.91
C PRO A 8 -47.35 -6.38 5.80
N GLU A 9 -46.74 -7.47 6.25
CA GLU A 9 -45.50 -7.51 7.01
C GLU A 9 -44.43 -6.74 6.22
N GLY A 10 -43.98 -5.63 6.79
CA GLY A 10 -43.01 -4.74 6.17
C GLY A 10 -41.73 -5.51 5.89
N ALA A 11 -41.33 -5.56 4.62
CA ALA A 11 -40.00 -5.99 4.21
C ALA A 11 -38.96 -5.25 5.07
N SER A 12 -38.32 -6.00 5.98
CA SER A 12 -37.23 -5.52 6.82
C SER A 12 -36.18 -4.89 5.92
N ARG A 13 -36.17 -3.56 5.88
CA ARG A 13 -35.08 -2.75 5.33
C ARG A 13 -33.87 -2.96 6.22
N GLU A 14 -33.15 -4.04 5.98
CA GLU A 14 -31.77 -4.13 6.42
C GLU A 14 -31.02 -2.96 5.80
N GLY A 15 -30.70 -1.96 6.63
CA GLY A 15 -30.00 -0.76 6.17
C GLY A 15 -28.65 -1.11 5.54
N PRO A 16 -28.20 -0.35 4.52
CA PRO A 16 -26.93 -0.58 3.85
C PRO A 16 -25.73 -0.61 4.82
N GLU A 17 -25.83 0.05 5.96
CA GLU A 17 -24.82 0.04 7.03
C GLU A 17 -24.71 -1.31 7.75
N ARG A 18 -25.83 -2.01 8.01
CA ARG A 18 -25.80 -3.35 8.62
C ARG A 18 -25.22 -4.39 7.65
N ARG A 19 -25.54 -4.28 6.35
CA ARG A 19 -24.88 -5.10 5.31
C ARG A 19 -23.38 -4.84 5.20
N ALA A 20 -22.96 -3.57 5.27
CA ALA A 20 -21.54 -3.22 5.21
C ALA A 20 -20.76 -3.76 6.42
N LEU A 21 -21.33 -3.68 7.63
CA LEU A 21 -20.73 -4.22 8.85
C LEU A 21 -20.67 -5.76 8.84
N HIS A 22 -21.72 -6.43 8.33
CA HIS A 22 -21.71 -7.89 8.16
C HIS A 22 -20.68 -8.36 7.13
N HIS A 23 -20.54 -7.67 5.99
CA HIS A 23 -19.51 -7.97 4.99
C HIS A 23 -18.09 -7.78 5.54
N GLN A 24 -17.85 -6.72 6.30
CA GLN A 24 -16.55 -6.47 6.94
C GLN A 24 -16.17 -7.55 7.97
N HIS A 25 -17.15 -8.10 8.70
CA HIS A 25 -16.91 -9.14 9.71
C HIS A 25 -16.69 -10.53 9.06
N GLU A 26 -17.31 -10.79 7.92
CA GLU A 26 -17.14 -12.03 7.15
C GLU A 26 -15.76 -12.10 6.45
N ASP A 27 -15.24 -10.96 5.99
CA ASP A 27 -13.93 -10.83 5.30
C ASP A 27 -12.71 -11.17 6.19
N LEU A 28 -12.87 -11.21 7.52
CA LEU A 28 -11.79 -11.52 8.47
C LEU A 28 -11.74 -12.99 8.90
N ARG A 29 -12.74 -13.79 8.52
CA ARG A 29 -12.74 -15.22 8.88
C ARG A 29 -11.81 -15.97 7.94
N PRO A 30 -10.85 -16.75 8.47
CA PRO A 30 -10.14 -17.73 7.66
C PRO A 30 -11.17 -18.61 6.96
N LEU A 31 -10.98 -18.85 5.66
CA LEU A 31 -11.82 -19.80 4.97
C LEU A 31 -11.69 -21.14 5.69
N PRO A 32 -12.79 -21.85 6.02
CA PRO A 32 -12.70 -23.11 6.74
C PRO A 32 -11.74 -24.03 5.99
N PHE A 33 -10.71 -24.51 6.71
CA PHE A 33 -9.74 -25.42 6.12
C PHE A 33 -10.48 -26.70 5.70
N PRO A 34 -10.25 -27.23 4.48
CA PRO A 34 -10.92 -28.44 4.05
C PRO A 34 -10.53 -29.58 4.99
N LEU A 35 -11.49 -30.07 5.78
CA LEU A 35 -11.35 -31.27 6.58
C LEU A 35 -11.86 -32.43 5.72
N GLY A 36 -11.02 -33.39 5.37
CA GLY A 36 -11.47 -34.43 4.44
C GLY A 36 -10.57 -35.66 4.35
N ASP A 37 -11.25 -36.79 4.15
CA ASP A 37 -10.76 -38.14 3.91
C ASP A 37 -9.82 -38.20 2.69
N TRP A 38 -8.67 -38.89 2.85
CA TRP A 38 -7.59 -39.00 1.86
C TRP A 38 -7.75 -40.21 0.91
N GLY A 39 -8.91 -40.86 0.91
CA GLY A 39 -9.22 -41.97 0.00
C GLY A 39 -9.04 -41.64 -1.49
N GLU A 40 -9.25 -40.38 -1.88
CA GLU A 40 -9.05 -39.87 -3.23
C GLU A 40 -8.11 -38.64 -3.20
N PRO A 41 -6.79 -38.84 -3.25
CA PRO A 41 -5.82 -37.78 -2.98
C PRO A 41 -5.82 -36.65 -4.03
N ALA A 42 -6.07 -36.96 -5.30
CA ALA A 42 -6.09 -35.96 -6.36
C ALA A 42 -7.21 -34.92 -6.20
N GLU A 43 -8.44 -35.37 -5.89
CA GLU A 43 -9.56 -34.46 -5.66
C GLU A 43 -9.34 -33.55 -4.46
N ARG A 44 -8.73 -34.09 -3.39
CA ARG A 44 -8.41 -33.32 -2.18
C ARG A 44 -7.33 -32.29 -2.40
N LEU A 45 -6.32 -32.61 -3.21
CA LEU A 45 -5.30 -31.67 -3.63
C LEU A 45 -5.90 -30.50 -4.42
N GLU A 46 -6.83 -30.78 -5.34
CA GLU A 46 -7.54 -29.76 -6.10
C GLU A 46 -8.46 -28.89 -5.22
N GLU A 47 -9.14 -29.47 -4.23
CA GLU A 47 -9.89 -28.71 -3.22
C GLU A 47 -8.99 -27.77 -2.41
N LEU A 48 -7.82 -28.25 -1.98
CA LEU A 48 -6.83 -27.43 -1.26
C LEU A 48 -6.27 -26.31 -2.12
N TYR A 49 -6.00 -26.57 -3.41
CA TYR A 49 -5.61 -25.56 -4.38
C TYR A 49 -6.69 -24.48 -4.52
N ARG A 50 -7.95 -24.86 -4.76
CA ARG A 50 -9.09 -23.92 -4.87
C ARG A 50 -9.31 -23.13 -3.58
N TRP A 51 -9.14 -23.76 -2.42
CA TRP A 51 -9.20 -23.09 -1.12
C TRP A 51 -8.10 -22.02 -0.99
N ALA A 52 -6.85 -22.36 -1.34
CA ALA A 52 -5.72 -21.46 -1.26
C ALA A 52 -5.86 -20.28 -2.25
N GLU A 53 -6.24 -20.57 -3.50
CA GLU A 53 -6.53 -19.57 -4.54
C GLU A 53 -7.63 -18.60 -4.08
N SER A 54 -8.76 -19.13 -3.61
CA SER A 54 -9.88 -18.32 -3.13
C SER A 54 -9.49 -17.47 -1.91
N GLY A 55 -8.65 -18.02 -1.02
CA GLY A 55 -8.02 -17.33 0.10
C GLY A 55 -7.24 -16.09 -0.33
N ALA A 56 -6.36 -16.25 -1.31
CA ALA A 56 -5.54 -15.17 -1.83
C ALA A 56 -6.36 -14.12 -2.59
N LEU A 57 -7.32 -14.54 -3.42
CA LEU A 57 -8.20 -13.62 -4.15
C LEU A 57 -9.02 -12.75 -3.21
N ARG A 58 -9.62 -13.33 -2.16
CA ARG A 58 -10.33 -12.54 -1.13
C ARG A 58 -9.40 -11.59 -0.40
N THR A 59 -8.18 -12.02 -0.10
CA THR A 59 -7.18 -11.17 0.56
C THR A 59 -6.85 -9.97 -0.32
N ALA A 60 -6.56 -10.18 -1.60
CA ALA A 60 -6.28 -9.11 -2.55
C ALA A 60 -7.48 -8.15 -2.69
N ASP A 61 -8.69 -8.70 -2.85
CA ASP A 61 -9.89 -7.88 -3.00
C ASP A 61 -10.19 -7.05 -1.76
N ARG A 62 -9.99 -7.58 -0.54
CA ARG A 62 -10.11 -6.81 0.71
C ARG A 62 -9.22 -5.57 0.68
N TYR A 63 -7.94 -5.70 0.31
CA TYR A 63 -7.03 -4.55 0.17
C TYR A 63 -7.49 -3.59 -0.95
N LEU A 64 -7.95 -4.10 -2.09
CA LEU A 64 -8.41 -3.28 -3.20
C LEU A 64 -9.72 -2.53 -2.91
N ARG A 65 -10.61 -3.08 -2.07
CA ARG A 65 -11.81 -2.39 -1.58
C ARG A 65 -11.44 -1.29 -0.58
N ASP A 66 -10.55 -1.60 0.36
CA ASP A 66 -10.12 -0.66 1.41
C ASP A 66 -9.47 0.61 0.85
N ARG A 67 -8.74 0.51 -0.28
CA ARG A 67 -8.10 1.68 -0.92
C ARG A 67 -9.09 2.77 -1.34
N VAL A 68 -10.37 2.44 -1.59
CA VAL A 68 -11.33 3.36 -2.23
C VAL A 68 -11.66 4.53 -1.31
N TRP A 69 -11.97 4.26 -0.04
CA TRP A 69 -12.32 5.32 0.91
C TRP A 69 -11.08 6.15 1.25
N LYS A 70 -9.91 5.52 1.42
CA LYS A 70 -8.63 6.21 1.65
C LYS A 70 -8.28 7.15 0.49
N ARG A 71 -8.43 6.68 -0.75
CA ARG A 71 -8.21 7.49 -1.96
C ARG A 71 -9.19 8.65 -2.05
N ARG A 72 -10.47 8.45 -1.72
CA ARG A 72 -11.48 9.52 -1.70
C ARG A 72 -11.15 10.57 -0.64
N GLY A 73 -10.82 10.16 0.58
CA GLY A 73 -10.39 11.06 1.66
C GLY A 73 -9.14 11.85 1.29
N ALA A 74 -8.11 11.18 0.77
CA ALA A 74 -6.86 11.81 0.34
C ALA A 74 -7.06 12.80 -0.83
N ARG A 75 -8.03 12.54 -1.72
CA ARG A 75 -8.42 13.49 -2.78
C ARG A 75 -9.18 14.68 -2.21
N GLY A 76 -10.13 14.43 -1.31
CA GLY A 76 -10.88 15.49 -0.61
C GLY A 76 -9.94 16.46 0.10
N LEU A 77 -8.97 15.95 0.85
CA LEU A 77 -7.96 16.77 1.54
C LEU A 77 -7.09 17.57 0.57
N ARG A 78 -6.69 17.00 -0.58
CA ARG A 78 -5.93 17.73 -1.61
C ARG A 78 -6.75 18.85 -2.26
N CYS A 79 -8.00 18.56 -2.62
CA CYS A 79 -8.90 19.57 -3.19
C CYS A 79 -9.17 20.69 -2.18
N GLY A 80 -9.41 20.35 -0.91
CA GLY A 80 -9.55 21.32 0.18
C GLY A 80 -8.30 22.18 0.34
N ALA A 81 -7.11 21.55 0.41
CA ALA A 81 -5.84 22.27 0.50
C ALA A 81 -5.63 23.25 -0.67
N ALA A 82 -5.92 22.83 -1.90
CA ALA A 82 -5.79 23.69 -3.08
C ALA A 82 -6.79 24.85 -3.05
N LEU A 83 -8.05 24.59 -2.69
CA LEU A 83 -9.08 25.62 -2.58
C LEU A 83 -8.71 26.67 -1.53
N PHE A 84 -8.33 26.24 -0.32
CA PHE A 84 -7.96 27.15 0.75
C PHE A 84 -6.67 27.91 0.46
N ALA A 85 -5.70 27.28 -0.21
CA ALA A 85 -4.50 27.98 -0.69
C ALA A 85 -4.83 29.06 -1.73
N ALA A 86 -5.72 28.75 -2.68
CA ALA A 86 -6.16 29.70 -3.69
C ALA A 86 -6.93 30.88 -3.08
N VAL A 87 -7.85 30.62 -2.16
CA VAL A 87 -8.57 31.67 -1.41
C VAL A 87 -7.59 32.53 -0.60
N GLY A 88 -6.68 31.88 0.12
CA GLY A 88 -5.64 32.55 0.90
C GLY A 88 -4.74 33.47 0.09
N ALA A 89 -4.41 33.08 -1.15
CA ALA A 89 -3.61 33.87 -2.07
C ALA A 89 -4.41 34.95 -2.82
N ALA A 90 -5.70 34.71 -3.08
CA ALA A 90 -6.55 35.65 -3.83
C ALA A 90 -7.07 36.81 -2.97
N LEU A 91 -7.34 36.58 -1.68
CA LEU A 91 -7.90 37.61 -0.80
C LEU A 91 -7.05 38.90 -0.70
N PRO A 92 -5.72 38.84 -0.59
CA PRO A 92 -4.88 40.05 -0.66
C PRO A 92 -4.99 40.80 -2.00
N LEU A 93 -5.20 40.09 -3.12
CA LEU A 93 -5.36 40.70 -4.44
C LEU A 93 -6.73 41.40 -4.59
N VAL A 94 -7.77 40.82 -3.99
CA VAL A 94 -9.11 41.43 -3.95
C VAL A 94 -9.09 42.69 -3.07
N GLU A 95 -8.37 42.68 -1.96
CA GLU A 95 -8.19 43.87 -1.12
C GLU A 95 -7.55 45.03 -1.90
N LEU A 96 -6.51 44.76 -2.69
CA LEU A 96 -5.88 45.78 -3.55
C LEU A 96 -6.82 46.41 -4.59
N SER A 97 -7.87 45.69 -5.01
CA SER A 97 -8.82 46.17 -6.03
C SER A 97 -10.09 46.80 -5.43
N THR A 98 -10.43 46.48 -4.19
CA THR A 98 -11.71 46.88 -3.56
C THR A 98 -11.52 47.85 -2.39
N GLY A 99 -10.32 47.97 -1.82
CA GLY A 99 -10.02 48.85 -0.68
C GLY A 99 -10.61 48.42 0.67
N GLY A 100 -11.19 47.21 0.74
CA GLY A 100 -11.79 46.64 1.96
C GLY A 100 -10.85 45.71 2.72
N SER A 101 -11.10 45.45 4.02
CA SER A 101 -10.26 44.59 4.86
C SER A 101 -10.65 43.11 4.72
N THR A 102 -10.17 42.45 3.66
CA THR A 102 -10.45 41.02 3.39
C THR A 102 -9.25 40.11 3.61
N ALA A 103 -8.04 40.65 3.69
CA ALA A 103 -6.78 39.95 3.86
C ALA A 103 -6.68 39.19 5.19
N VAL A 104 -7.39 39.65 6.23
CA VAL A 104 -7.46 38.94 7.54
C VAL A 104 -8.00 37.52 7.38
N TRP A 105 -8.89 37.28 6.40
CA TRP A 105 -9.43 35.95 6.09
C TRP A 105 -8.47 35.08 5.26
N GLY A 106 -7.41 35.66 4.70
CA GLY A 106 -6.39 34.92 3.96
C GLY A 106 -5.53 34.03 4.87
N TYR A 107 -5.18 34.52 6.06
CA TYR A 107 -4.40 33.77 7.04
C TYR A 107 -5.09 32.48 7.53
N PRO A 108 -6.36 32.48 7.98
CA PRO A 108 -7.05 31.25 8.36
C PRO A 108 -7.28 30.32 7.16
N ALA A 109 -7.45 30.84 5.95
CA ALA A 109 -7.52 30.01 4.74
C ALA A 109 -6.19 29.28 4.51
N LEU A 110 -5.05 29.98 4.55
CA LEU A 110 -3.73 29.33 4.44
C LEU A 110 -3.47 28.33 5.57
N LEU A 111 -3.88 28.65 6.80
CA LEU A 111 -3.79 27.72 7.93
C LEU A 111 -4.59 26.45 7.65
N LEU A 112 -5.82 26.58 7.17
CA LEU A 112 -6.66 25.42 6.84
C LEU A 112 -6.08 24.59 5.69
N ALA A 113 -5.46 25.23 4.69
CA ALA A 113 -4.74 24.52 3.64
C ALA A 113 -3.62 23.65 4.19
N THR A 114 -2.79 24.20 5.09
CA THR A 114 -1.72 23.43 5.75
C THR A 114 -2.26 22.35 6.67
N ALA A 115 -3.37 22.60 7.36
CA ALA A 115 -4.05 21.60 8.19
C ALA A 115 -4.55 20.42 7.35
N CYS A 116 -5.15 20.66 6.17
CA CYS A 116 -5.56 19.59 5.26
C CYS A 116 -4.39 18.67 4.88
N VAL A 117 -3.22 19.24 4.58
CA VAL A 117 -2.00 18.47 4.27
C VAL A 117 -1.51 17.71 5.50
N ALA A 118 -1.50 18.34 6.68
CA ALA A 118 -1.07 17.70 7.92
C ALA A 118 -1.98 16.51 8.27
N VAL A 119 -3.29 16.64 8.09
CA VAL A 119 -4.27 15.56 8.30
C VAL A 119 -4.03 14.40 7.34
N ASP A 120 -3.78 14.65 6.04
CA ASP A 120 -3.48 13.57 5.08
C ASP A 120 -2.23 12.78 5.48
N ARG A 121 -1.20 13.48 6.01
CA ARG A 121 0.03 12.84 6.51
C ARG A 121 -0.14 12.12 7.83
N ALA A 122 -0.90 12.69 8.77
CA ALA A 122 -1.12 12.13 10.10
C ALA A 122 -1.99 10.87 10.03
N LEU A 123 -3.03 10.89 9.19
CA LEU A 123 -3.88 9.72 8.92
C LEU A 123 -3.25 8.74 7.92
N GLY A 124 -2.17 9.16 7.23
CA GLY A 124 -1.49 8.35 6.24
C GLY A 124 -2.37 7.95 5.06
N LEU A 125 -3.46 8.68 4.73
CA LEU A 125 -4.45 8.23 3.74
C LEU A 125 -3.81 7.97 2.38
N THR A 126 -2.97 8.91 1.92
CA THR A 126 -2.22 8.76 0.66
C THR A 126 -1.29 7.55 0.66
N ALA A 127 -0.49 7.38 1.73
CA ALA A 127 0.45 6.27 1.83
C ALA A 127 -0.29 4.94 1.96
N GLY A 128 -1.37 4.91 2.74
CA GLY A 128 -2.20 3.76 3.02
C GLY A 128 -2.84 3.19 1.76
N TRP A 129 -3.50 4.00 0.92
CA TRP A 129 -4.12 3.44 -0.29
C TRP A 129 -3.07 2.92 -1.30
N MET A 130 -1.88 3.53 -1.37
CA MET A 130 -0.79 3.04 -2.21
C MET A 130 -0.22 1.72 -1.67
N ARG A 131 -0.08 1.62 -0.35
CA ARG A 131 0.33 0.40 0.36
C ARG A 131 -0.66 -0.74 0.12
N ASP A 132 -1.96 -0.48 0.24
CA ASP A 132 -3.00 -1.47 -0.03
C ASP A 132 -2.90 -2.02 -1.46
N VAL A 133 -2.67 -1.13 -2.45
CA VAL A 133 -2.46 -1.54 -3.85
C VAL A 133 -1.19 -2.38 -3.98
N GLY A 134 -0.08 -1.97 -3.37
CA GLY A 134 1.17 -2.72 -3.39
C GLY A 134 1.03 -4.13 -2.80
N THR A 135 0.32 -4.27 -1.68
CA THR A 135 0.06 -5.57 -1.05
C THR A 135 -0.84 -6.44 -1.91
N ALA A 136 -1.91 -5.88 -2.48
CA ALA A 136 -2.78 -6.63 -3.40
C ALA A 136 -2.01 -7.16 -4.62
N GLN A 137 -1.18 -6.32 -5.25
CA GLN A 137 -0.31 -6.74 -6.35
C GLN A 137 0.72 -7.80 -5.92
N GLY A 138 1.24 -7.69 -4.69
CA GLY A 138 2.15 -8.68 -4.11
C GLY A 138 1.50 -10.06 -3.89
N VAL A 139 0.19 -10.09 -3.59
CA VAL A 139 -0.62 -11.31 -3.49
C VAL A 139 -0.93 -11.87 -4.88
N GLU A 140 -1.39 -11.04 -5.83
CA GLU A 140 -1.68 -11.45 -7.21
C GLU A 140 -0.47 -12.09 -7.89
N ARG A 141 0.72 -11.50 -7.75
CA ARG A 141 1.96 -12.06 -8.29
C ARG A 141 2.30 -13.45 -7.72
N ARG A 142 2.06 -13.68 -6.43
CA ARG A 142 2.29 -14.98 -5.79
C ARG A 142 1.25 -16.01 -6.22
N LEU A 143 0.02 -15.56 -6.46
CA LEU A 143 -1.05 -16.42 -6.96
C LEU A 143 -0.76 -16.88 -8.39
N GLU A 144 -0.23 -16.00 -9.24
CA GLU A 144 0.26 -16.38 -10.57
C GLU A 144 1.38 -17.42 -10.48
N GLN A 145 2.34 -17.24 -9.57
CA GLN A 145 3.40 -18.23 -9.33
C GLN A 145 2.83 -19.58 -8.90
N LEU A 146 1.89 -19.60 -7.95
CA LEU A 146 1.20 -20.81 -7.53
C LEU A 146 0.54 -21.53 -8.71
N ARG A 147 -0.20 -20.80 -9.56
CA ARG A 147 -0.87 -21.35 -10.75
C ARG A 147 0.11 -22.01 -11.71
N PHE A 148 1.25 -21.38 -11.96
CA PHE A 148 2.29 -21.94 -12.83
C PHE A 148 2.96 -23.16 -12.21
N ASP A 149 3.34 -23.10 -10.93
CA ASP A 149 3.97 -24.21 -10.23
C ASP A 149 3.02 -25.42 -10.18
N TRP A 150 1.73 -25.19 -9.90
CA TRP A 150 0.68 -26.21 -9.90
C TRP A 150 0.49 -26.83 -11.28
N ALA A 151 0.39 -26.01 -12.33
CA ALA A 151 0.25 -26.50 -13.70
C ALA A 151 1.47 -27.32 -14.13
N SER A 152 2.68 -26.93 -13.70
CA SER A 152 3.91 -27.67 -14.01
C SER A 152 3.94 -29.06 -13.39
N GLU A 153 3.48 -29.20 -12.14
CA GLU A 153 3.38 -30.49 -11.47
C GLU A 153 2.20 -31.32 -12.00
N SER A 154 1.06 -30.70 -12.32
CA SER A 154 -0.07 -31.39 -12.95
C SER A 154 0.30 -31.98 -14.32
N VAL A 155 1.05 -31.22 -15.14
CA VAL A 155 1.58 -31.72 -16.42
C VAL A 155 2.59 -32.83 -16.20
N ARG A 156 3.44 -32.72 -15.17
CA ARG A 156 4.41 -33.75 -14.81
C ARG A 156 3.75 -35.03 -14.32
N GLU A 157 2.60 -34.96 -13.66
CA GLU A 157 1.81 -36.13 -13.27
C GLU A 157 1.21 -36.83 -14.50
N VAL A 158 0.69 -36.07 -15.47
CA VAL A 158 0.04 -36.62 -16.67
C VAL A 158 1.05 -37.13 -17.73
N LEU A 159 2.18 -36.45 -17.90
CA LEU A 159 3.16 -36.72 -18.98
C LEU A 159 4.51 -37.26 -18.48
N GLY A 160 4.72 -37.35 -17.16
CA GLY A 160 6.00 -37.72 -16.57
C GLY A 160 6.36 -39.20 -16.74
N PRO A 161 7.65 -39.56 -16.62
CA PRO A 161 8.08 -40.96 -16.53
C PRO A 161 7.40 -41.65 -15.34
N THR A 162 7.02 -42.93 -15.49
CA THR A 162 6.33 -43.75 -14.47
C THR A 162 7.15 -44.03 -13.19
N GLU A 163 8.31 -43.39 -13.01
CA GLU A 163 9.25 -43.63 -11.92
C GLU A 163 8.83 -42.96 -10.60
N GLY A 164 7.92 -41.97 -10.64
CA GLY A 164 7.42 -41.30 -9.44
C GLY A 164 6.15 -41.94 -8.88
N THR A 165 6.10 -42.20 -7.58
CA THR A 165 4.87 -42.68 -6.94
C THR A 165 3.83 -41.56 -6.82
N ALA A 166 2.53 -41.91 -6.82
CA ALA A 166 1.45 -40.94 -6.60
C ALA A 166 1.61 -40.20 -5.26
N ALA A 167 2.20 -40.84 -4.25
CA ALA A 167 2.51 -40.22 -2.96
C ALA A 167 3.54 -39.10 -3.08
N GLU A 168 4.63 -39.29 -3.84
CA GLU A 168 5.64 -38.26 -4.06
C GLU A 168 5.13 -37.07 -4.88
N ALA A 169 4.18 -37.30 -5.80
CA ALA A 169 3.50 -36.22 -6.51
C ALA A 169 2.61 -35.42 -5.55
N ALA A 170 1.84 -36.10 -4.70
CA ALA A 170 1.02 -35.45 -3.68
C ALA A 170 1.85 -34.62 -2.69
N GLU A 171 2.99 -35.15 -2.22
CA GLU A 171 3.89 -34.41 -1.31
C GLU A 171 4.44 -33.13 -1.95
N ARG A 172 4.79 -33.17 -3.24
CA ARG A 172 5.24 -31.97 -3.99
C ARG A 172 4.13 -30.93 -4.12
N CYS A 173 2.92 -31.35 -4.47
CA CYS A 173 1.75 -30.46 -4.53
C CYS A 173 1.45 -29.81 -3.18
N LEU A 174 1.50 -30.58 -2.09
CA LEU A 174 1.33 -30.05 -0.72
C LEU A 174 2.44 -29.06 -0.34
N ALA A 175 3.69 -29.32 -0.76
CA ALA A 175 4.80 -28.40 -0.51
C ALA A 175 4.61 -27.06 -1.21
N ILE A 176 4.14 -27.06 -2.47
CA ILE A 176 3.80 -25.84 -3.23
C ILE A 176 2.71 -25.04 -2.49
N LEU A 177 1.62 -25.69 -2.11
CA LEU A 177 0.50 -25.04 -1.39
C LEU A 177 0.93 -24.46 -0.04
N ARG A 178 1.71 -25.22 0.73
CA ARG A 178 2.23 -24.77 2.03
C ARG A 178 3.14 -23.56 1.89
N ARG A 179 4.06 -23.59 0.93
CA ARG A 179 4.96 -22.48 0.64
C ARG A 179 4.18 -21.23 0.28
N PHE A 180 3.21 -21.35 -0.63
CA PHE A 180 2.35 -20.24 -1.02
C PHE A 180 1.60 -19.63 0.18
N CYS A 181 0.96 -20.45 1.01
CA CYS A 181 0.23 -19.96 2.18
C CYS A 181 1.13 -19.22 3.17
N ASN A 182 2.35 -19.71 3.37
CA ASN A 182 3.36 -19.02 4.20
C ASN A 182 3.78 -17.70 3.56
N ASP A 183 4.06 -17.68 2.26
CA ASP A 183 4.49 -16.48 1.54
C ASP A 183 3.42 -15.36 1.57
N VAL A 184 2.14 -15.73 1.49
CA VAL A 184 1.02 -14.79 1.65
C VAL A 184 0.91 -14.31 3.09
N SER A 185 1.01 -15.22 4.06
CA SER A 185 0.92 -14.88 5.49
C SER A 185 2.07 -13.94 5.90
N ASP A 186 3.27 -14.18 5.41
CA ASP A 186 4.44 -13.36 5.70
C ASP A 186 4.38 -12.02 4.99
N LEU A 187 3.83 -11.95 3.77
CA LEU A 187 3.56 -10.66 3.11
C LEU A 187 2.62 -9.79 3.96
N VAL A 188 1.52 -10.36 4.47
CA VAL A 188 0.57 -9.65 5.34
C VAL A 188 1.22 -9.26 6.67
N ARG A 189 2.04 -10.15 7.24
CA ARG A 189 2.79 -9.89 8.49
C ARG A 189 3.80 -8.75 8.32
N MET A 190 4.56 -8.74 7.23
CA MET A 190 5.51 -7.67 6.91
C MET A 190 4.80 -6.34 6.70
N GLU A 191 3.64 -6.35 6.03
CA GLU A 191 2.79 -5.17 5.87
C GLU A 191 2.32 -4.64 7.23
N THR A 192 1.85 -5.52 8.11
CA THR A 192 1.44 -5.13 9.47
C THR A 192 2.61 -4.56 10.28
N ALA A 193 3.79 -5.18 10.19
CA ALA A 193 4.98 -4.72 10.92
C ALA A 193 5.46 -3.34 10.44
N ASP A 194 5.50 -3.12 9.13
CA ASP A 194 5.93 -1.83 8.58
C ASP A 194 4.85 -0.73 8.80
N TRP A 195 3.56 -1.09 8.93
CA TRP A 195 2.54 -0.17 9.47
C TRP A 195 2.81 0.21 10.93
N MET A 196 3.15 -0.77 11.79
CA MET A 196 3.48 -0.51 13.19
C MET A 196 4.74 0.34 13.34
N LEU A 197 5.73 0.20 12.46
CA LEU A 197 6.93 1.03 12.47
C LEU A 197 6.62 2.46 12.02
N ASP A 198 5.90 2.67 10.92
CA ASP A 198 5.53 4.02 10.46
C ASP A 198 4.63 4.73 11.49
N HIS A 199 3.65 4.05 12.09
CA HIS A 199 2.74 4.69 13.05
C HIS A 199 3.33 4.77 14.46
N GLY A 200 3.91 3.69 14.97
CA GLY A 200 4.47 3.61 16.32
C GLY A 200 5.70 4.51 16.52
N SER A 201 6.58 4.61 15.50
CA SER A 201 7.72 5.55 15.58
C SER A 201 7.27 7.01 15.50
N ARG A 202 6.21 7.33 14.73
CA ARG A 202 5.71 8.71 14.59
C ARG A 202 4.89 9.18 15.78
N THR A 203 4.19 8.29 16.47
CA THR A 203 3.49 8.64 17.72
C THR A 203 4.44 8.73 18.92
N ALA A 204 5.52 7.94 18.93
CA ALA A 204 6.54 7.98 20.00
C ALA A 204 7.60 9.07 19.76
N ALA A 205 7.88 9.42 18.49
CA ALA A 205 8.83 10.44 18.09
C ALA A 205 8.14 11.59 17.36
N ALA A 206 7.29 12.31 18.09
CA ALA A 206 7.16 13.74 17.88
C ALA A 206 8.15 14.47 18.80
N PRO A 207 9.49 14.47 18.55
CA PRO A 207 10.22 15.63 18.97
C PRO A 207 9.61 16.76 18.16
N LEU A 208 8.99 17.72 18.86
CA LEU A 208 8.76 19.06 18.31
C LEU A 208 10.05 19.45 17.60
N ARG A 209 10.08 19.28 16.28
CA ARG A 209 11.13 19.84 15.44
C ARG A 209 10.75 21.30 15.29
N THR A 210 10.91 22.04 16.39
CA THR A 210 11.11 23.47 16.37
C THR A 210 12.34 23.68 15.51
N GLN A 211 12.12 23.84 14.20
CA GLN A 211 13.03 24.63 13.39
C GLN A 211 12.87 26.06 13.87
N SER A 212 13.53 26.37 14.98
CA SER A 212 13.96 27.73 15.24
C SER A 212 14.75 28.14 14.01
N ALA A 213 14.14 28.99 13.18
CA ALA A 213 14.87 29.72 12.17
C ALA A 213 16.00 30.43 12.91
N ALA A 214 17.22 29.91 12.78
CA ALA A 214 18.41 30.55 13.30
C ALA A 214 18.53 31.87 12.54
N TRP A 215 18.06 32.95 13.17
CA TRP A 215 18.43 34.30 12.82
C TRP A 215 19.96 34.36 12.80
N SER A 216 20.55 34.34 11.61
CA SER A 216 21.97 34.62 11.44
C SER A 216 22.14 36.12 11.58
N PRO A 217 22.86 36.63 12.60
CA PRO A 217 23.28 38.02 12.58
C PRO A 217 24.29 38.19 11.45
N THR A 218 24.02 39.15 10.58
CA THR A 218 24.87 39.60 9.49
C THR A 218 26.30 39.80 10.00
N ARG A 219 27.23 38.95 9.55
CA ARG A 219 28.66 39.09 9.82
C ARG A 219 29.18 40.28 8.99
N PRO A 220 29.89 41.26 9.58
CA PRO A 220 30.55 42.30 8.80
C PRO A 220 31.59 41.67 7.86
N GLU A 221 31.56 42.09 6.61
CA GLU A 221 32.45 41.66 5.54
C GLU A 221 33.90 42.04 5.89
N LEU A 222 34.75 41.05 6.19
CA LEU A 222 36.20 41.24 6.24
C LEU A 222 36.79 40.96 4.85
N PRO A 223 37.71 41.80 4.34
CA PRO A 223 38.30 41.60 3.03
C PRO A 223 39.12 40.30 2.97
N PRO A 224 39.17 39.62 1.79
CA PRO A 224 39.81 38.33 1.67
C PRO A 224 41.34 38.44 1.85
N PRO A 225 41.98 37.50 2.59
CA PRO A 225 43.44 37.45 2.69
C PRO A 225 44.07 37.01 1.34
N PRO A 226 45.28 37.50 1.02
CA PRO A 226 45.95 37.18 -0.24
C PRO A 226 46.30 35.70 -0.34
N ARG A 227 45.96 35.09 -1.49
CA ARG A 227 46.23 33.68 -1.79
C ARG A 227 47.73 33.46 -2.00
N LEU A 228 48.35 32.62 -1.18
CA LEU A 228 49.69 32.08 -1.42
C LEU A 228 49.59 30.89 -2.40
N PRO A 229 50.47 30.77 -3.40
CA PRO A 229 50.45 29.66 -4.35
C PRO A 229 50.84 28.36 -3.66
N HIS A 230 50.02 27.31 -3.81
CA HIS A 230 50.33 25.97 -3.33
C HIS A 230 51.14 25.21 -4.40
N PRO A 231 52.32 24.65 -4.07
CA PRO A 231 53.07 23.80 -4.99
C PRO A 231 52.37 22.45 -5.14
N GLY A 232 52.20 22.03 -6.38
CA GLY A 232 51.45 20.83 -6.74
C GLY A 232 52.11 19.52 -6.33
N THR A 233 51.28 18.53 -6.03
CA THR A 233 51.63 17.10 -6.13
C THR A 233 50.33 16.29 -6.16
N ARG A 234 49.73 16.15 -7.35
CA ARG A 234 48.81 15.04 -7.62
C ARG A 234 49.57 14.02 -8.47
N PRO A 235 49.81 12.79 -7.97
CA PRO A 235 50.32 11.71 -8.78
C PRO A 235 49.34 11.38 -9.90
N ASN A 236 49.85 11.37 -11.13
CA ASN A 236 49.13 11.01 -12.35
C ASN A 236 48.82 9.50 -12.32
N MET A 237 47.57 9.12 -12.06
CA MET A 237 47.13 7.71 -12.17
C MET A 237 46.90 7.38 -13.65
N PRO A 238 47.52 6.32 -14.20
CA PRO A 238 47.33 5.92 -15.58
C PRO A 238 45.89 5.43 -15.79
N ARG A 239 45.19 6.04 -16.76
CA ARG A 239 43.84 5.62 -17.15
C ARG A 239 43.90 4.18 -17.71
N GLN A 240 43.23 3.25 -17.05
CA GLN A 240 43.01 1.91 -17.58
C GLN A 240 42.22 2.02 -18.89
N ARG A 241 42.75 1.43 -19.96
CA ARG A 241 42.12 1.41 -21.29
C ARG A 241 41.14 0.21 -21.34
N PRO A 242 39.91 0.37 -21.87
CA PRO A 242 38.97 -0.75 -22.02
C PRO A 242 39.48 -1.80 -23.03
N PRO A 243 39.11 -3.08 -22.90
CA PRO A 243 39.55 -4.15 -23.80
C PRO A 243 38.94 -4.01 -25.19
N GLU A 244 39.76 -4.14 -26.24
CA GLU A 244 39.32 -4.16 -27.63
C GLU A 244 38.65 -5.50 -27.98
N SER A 245 37.54 -5.45 -28.71
CA SER A 245 36.83 -6.63 -29.22
C SER A 245 37.56 -7.22 -30.44
N PRO A 246 37.62 -8.56 -30.58
CA PRO A 246 38.34 -9.20 -31.68
C PRO A 246 37.66 -8.94 -33.03
N ARG A 247 38.46 -8.48 -34.00
CA ARG A 247 38.08 -8.40 -35.41
C ARG A 247 37.98 -9.82 -35.97
N GLN A 248 36.80 -10.19 -36.46
CA GLN A 248 36.61 -11.38 -37.28
C GLN A 248 37.07 -11.07 -38.70
N GLY A 249 37.97 -11.91 -39.21
CA GLY A 249 38.32 -12.06 -40.61
C GLY A 249 38.31 -13.54 -40.93
#